data_AF-A0A6V7I3B5-F1
#
_entry.id   AF-A0A6V7I3B5-F1
#
_cell.length_a   1.000
_cell.length_b   1.000
_cell.length_c   1.000
_cell.angle_alpha   90.00
_cell.angle_beta   90.00
_cell.angle_gamma   90.00
#
_symmetry.space_group_name_H-M   'P 1'
#
loop_
_entity.id
_entity.type
_entity.pdbx_description
1 polymer ?
#
loop_
_entity_poly.entity_id
_entity_poly.type
_entity_poly.pdbx_seq_one_letter_code
_entity_poly.pdbx_strand_id
1 'polypeptide(L)' 'QEGYLCAQHCLNSLLQGPYFNAVDLGTLATQLDEEEELKMAEAGLDSEDYRRFRE' A
#
# COMPACT_ATOMS: atom_id res chain seq x y z
N GLN A 1 -16.19 6.44 -13.11
CA GLN A 1 -15.54 5.61 -12.08
C GLN A 1 -16.64 5.18 -11.13
N GLU A 2 -17.04 3.92 -11.18
CA GLU A 2 -17.86 3.31 -10.13
C GLU A 2 -16.88 2.54 -9.24
N GLY A 3 -16.74 2.95 -7.98
CA GLY A 3 -15.68 2.50 -7.06
C GLY A 3 -14.46 3.43 -7.04
N TYR A 4 -13.91 3.70 -5.86
CA TYR A 4 -12.68 4.48 -5.63
C TYR A 4 -11.42 3.74 -6.14
N LEU A 5 -11.43 3.27 -7.39
CA LEU A 5 -10.41 2.42 -8.04
C LEU A 5 -9.45 3.22 -8.93
N CYS A 6 -9.12 4.45 -8.54
CA CYS A 6 -8.29 5.34 -9.35
C CYS A 6 -6.89 4.77 -9.64
N ALA A 7 -6.28 4.09 -8.68
CA ALA A 7 -4.97 3.45 -8.83
C ALA A 7 -4.98 2.35 -9.91
N GLN A 8 -6.03 1.53 -9.94
CA GLN A 8 -6.19 0.48 -10.96
C GLN A 8 -6.25 1.08 -12.37
N HIS A 9 -7.08 2.10 -12.55
CA HIS A 9 -7.19 2.75 -13.86
C HIS A 9 -5.89 3.44 -14.27
N CYS A 10 -5.21 4.10 -13.33
CA CYS A 10 -3.95 4.79 -13.60
C CYS A 10 -2.87 3.82 -14.09
N LEU A 11 -2.61 2.76 -13.32
CA LEU A 11 -1.52 1.81 -13.60
C LEU A 11 -1.78 1.02 -14.89
N ASN A 12 -3.01 0.54 -15.09
CA ASN A 12 -3.37 -0.18 -16.31
C ASN A 12 -3.34 0.71 -17.56
N SER A 13 -3.71 1.99 -17.42
CA SER A 13 -3.62 2.94 -18.53
C SER A 13 -2.16 3.26 -18.87
N LEU A 14 -1.31 3.45 -17.85
CA LEU A 14 0.12 3.68 -18.02
C LEU A 14 0.81 2.50 -18.72
N LEU A 15 0.49 1.28 -18.31
CA LEU A 15 1.06 0.05 -18.87
C LEU A 15 0.36 -0.41 -20.16
N GLN A 16 -0.66 0.34 -20.61
CA GLN A 16 -1.44 0.04 -21.81
C GLN A 16 -2.04 -1.37 -21.82
N GLY A 17 -2.48 -1.86 -20.66
CA GLY A 17 -3.06 -3.19 -20.51
C GLY A 17 -3.61 -3.46 -19.10
N PRO A 18 -4.43 -4.51 -18.93
CA PRO A 18 -5.04 -4.84 -17.64
C PRO A 18 -4.10 -5.68 -16.76
N TYR A 19 -3.03 -5.05 -16.26
CA TYR A 19 -2.01 -5.72 -15.44
C TYR A 19 -2.45 -5.91 -13.97
N PHE A 20 -3.27 -5.01 -13.46
CA PHE A 20 -3.70 -4.99 -12.06
C PHE A 20 -5.22 -4.97 -11.93
N ASN A 21 -5.73 -5.73 -10.98
CA ASN A 21 -7.09 -5.63 -10.48
C ASN A 21 -7.11 -5.08 -9.03
N ALA A 22 -8.29 -4.85 -8.46
CA ALA A 22 -8.42 -4.30 -7.11
C ALA A 22 -7.80 -5.18 -6.02
N VAL A 23 -7.84 -6.51 -6.17
CA VAL A 23 -7.24 -7.47 -5.21
C VAL A 23 -5.72 -7.41 -5.28
N ASP A 24 -5.15 -7.31 -6.49
CA ASP A 24 -3.70 -7.18 -6.67
C ASP A 24 -3.20 -5.92 -5.97
N LEU A 25 -3.90 -4.79 -6.14
CA LEU A 25 -3.55 -3.53 -5.48
C LEU A 25 -3.74 -3.58 -3.96
N GLY A 26 -4.75 -4.27 -3.46
CA GLY A 26 -4.92 -4.50 -2.02
C GLY A 26 -3.77 -5.31 -1.44
N THR A 27 -3.31 -6.33 -2.16
CA THR A 27 -2.15 -7.15 -1.76
C THR A 27 -0.87 -6.33 -1.73
N LEU A 28 -0.64 -5.49 -2.76
CA LEU A 28 0.51 -4.58 -2.80
C LEU A 28 0.46 -3.54 -1.68
N ALA A 29 -0.71 -3.02 -1.34
CA ALA A 29 -0.87 -2.10 -0.21
C ALA A 29 -0.45 -2.76 1.11
N THR A 30 -0.94 -3.97 1.40
CA THR A 30 -0.55 -4.70 2.61
C THR A 30 0.95 -5.00 2.68
N GLN A 31 1.56 -5.36 1.54
CA GLN A 31 3.02 -5.58 1.49
C GLN A 31 3.80 -4.30 1.81
N LEU A 32 3.37 -3.15 1.28
CA LEU A 32 3.99 -1.87 1.59
C LEU A 32 3.83 -1.51 3.06
N ASP A 33 2.65 -1.73 3.65
CA ASP A 33 2.41 -1.49 5.07
C ASP A 33 3.34 -2.36 5.95
N GLU A 34 3.53 -3.65 5.59
CA GLU A 34 4.45 -4.56 6.29
C GLU A 34 5.92 -4.10 6.18
N GLU A 35 6.34 -3.65 4.99
CA GLU A 35 7.70 -3.13 4.76
C GLU A 35 7.94 -1.84 5.54
N GLU A 36 6.97 -0.92 5.56
CA GLU A 36 7.00 0.31 6.34
C GLU A 36 7.09 0.00 7.84
N GLU A 37 6.29 -0.95 8.33
CA GLU A 37 6.32 -1.36 9.74
C GLU A 37 7.71 -1.87 10.15
N LEU A 38 8.29 -2.77 9.35
CA LEU A 38 9.62 -3.34 9.62
C LEU A 38 10.68 -2.24 9.63
N LYS A 39 10.59 -1.28 8.70
CA LYS A 39 11.50 -0.14 8.63
C LYS A 39 11.35 0.79 9.83
N MET A 40 10.13 1.03 10.30
CA MET A 40 9.89 1.85 11.48
C MET A 40 10.33 1.16 12.77
N ALA A 41 10.19 -0.17 12.86
CA ALA A 41 10.68 -0.95 13.97
C ALA A 41 12.21 -0.83 14.17
N GLU A 42 12.97 -0.67 13.07
CA GLU A 42 14.42 -0.40 13.13
C GLU A 42 14.75 0.91 13.88
N ALA A 43 13.86 1.90 13.85
CA ALA A 43 14.02 3.18 14.55
C ALA A 43 13.57 3.14 16.03
N GLY A 44 12.99 2.02 16.48
CA GLY A 44 12.58 1.78 17.86
C GLY A 44 11.08 1.60 18.02
N LEU A 45 10.69 0.49 18.65
CA LEU A 45 9.31 0.07 18.88
C LEU A 45 8.53 1.00 19.84
N ASP A 46 9.24 1.70 20.74
CA ASP A 46 8.63 2.63 21.70
C ASP A 46 8.48 4.06 21.15
N SER A 47 8.96 4.30 19.91
CA SER A 47 8.80 5.60 19.27
C SER A 47 7.31 5.96 19.16
N GLU A 48 7.02 7.27 19.26
CA GLU A 48 5.66 7.78 19.06
C GLU A 48 5.15 7.43 17.66
N ASP A 49 6.03 7.52 16.66
CA ASP A 49 5.70 7.21 15.27
C ASP A 49 5.32 5.74 15.07
N TYR A 50 6.07 4.78 15.64
CA TYR A 50 5.74 3.36 15.51
C TYR A 50 4.43 3.00 16.21
N ARG A 51 4.16 3.60 17.38
CA ARG A 51 2.88 3.40 18.07
C ARG A 51 1.71 3.94 17.26
N ARG A 52 1.86 5.13 16.67
CA ARG A 52 0.84 5.75 15.81
C ARG A 52 0.60 4.95 14.52
N PHE A 53 1.64 4.33 13.96
CA PHE A 53 1.51 3.48 12.76
C PHE A 53 0.64 2.22 13.02
N ARG A 54 0.62 1.73 14.27
CA ARG A 54 -0.07 0.49 14.68
C ARG A 54 -1.47 0.71 15.25
N GLU A 55 -1.90 1.95 15.49
CA GLU A 55 -3.25 2.33 15.94
C GLU A 55 -4.25 2.39 14.76
#